data_AF-A0A1A2SBJ6-F1
#
_entry.id   AF-A0A1A2SBJ6-F1
#
_cell.length_a   1.000
_cell.length_b   1.000
_cell.length_c   1.000
_cell.angle_alpha   90.00
_cell.angle_beta   90.00
_cell.angle_gamma   90.00
#
_symmetry.space_group_name_H-M   'P 1'
#
loop_
_entity.id
_entity.type
_entity.pdbx_description
1 polymer ?
#
loop_
_entity_poly.entity_id
_entity_poly.type
_entity_poly.pdbx_seq_one_letter_code
_entity_poly.pdbx_strand_id
1 'polypeptide(L)'
;MVPGLRVAAGGILVSAEPSQDPAAEVDALVAAAGPGLDPPAIQRRDVVLVTGPWMAGVTAVADALRERLPQHEFVESTDLGPGEVPVAVVFVVSAAANLTPSDCALLDAATEHTDAVVGVVSKIDVHLNWRDIVAANRESLGAHASRYGRASWVGAAALPDLGDPDVDDLVEAVTALLDDPDLARRNRLRAWEARLQTAARRFDREVEGSGRRARVEALREERSTALQRRRQEKSERTITLRGQIQQARVALSHSARNRCAAARTELQEHAAGLARREMSGFEAHARRRLDAVVAEVGEGTDTQLAEVAQAVSVPMELPPLDQLPEVKVSPPPLKSRRQETWLMIVLGVGFGLGVALTLSRLMSGLTSRLNPALAVAAALACVAISVALTFMVINIRALLHDRALLDRWAGDVTSSLQSVVEELVATRVLVAESVLSKALLAQDEAENAQVSASVGVIDTELREHALAAARAAAARDRDMPAVTAALAAVRAELEEPGNRKEESHCDDVGGDEAEKPASRSADDDPSGSSESLL
;
A
#
# COMPACT_ATOMS: atom_id res chain seq x y z
N MET A 1 -19.07 79.69 -26.64
CA MET A 1 -20.43 80.25 -26.85
C MET A 1 -21.35 79.55 -25.85
N VAL A 2 -21.40 80.05 -24.61
CA VAL A 2 -22.45 80.93 -23.99
C VAL A 2 -23.59 80.08 -23.40
N PRO A 3 -24.16 80.37 -22.21
CA PRO A 3 -23.69 80.97 -20.94
C PRO A 3 -23.92 79.95 -19.76
N GLY A 4 -23.50 80.11 -18.49
CA GLY A 4 -23.58 81.24 -17.57
C GLY A 4 -24.87 81.18 -16.73
N LEU A 5 -24.82 80.58 -15.55
CA LEU A 5 -25.75 80.86 -14.46
C LEU A 5 -25.01 80.77 -13.10
N ARG A 6 -24.82 81.94 -12.47
CA ARG A 6 -24.50 82.08 -11.05
C ARG A 6 -25.81 82.34 -10.31
N VAL A 7 -26.05 81.64 -9.21
CA VAL A 7 -26.92 82.08 -8.10
C VAL A 7 -26.12 81.90 -6.82
N ALA A 8 -26.22 82.90 -5.94
CA ALA A 8 -25.48 83.03 -4.70
C ALA A 8 -26.41 82.85 -3.48
N ALA A 9 -25.77 82.43 -2.37
CA ALA A 9 -26.08 82.72 -0.96
C ALA A 9 -27.20 81.96 -0.22
N GLY A 10 -26.84 81.53 1.01
CA GLY A 10 -27.66 80.91 2.05
C GLY A 10 -27.17 79.49 2.35
N GLY A 11 -26.23 79.20 3.26
CA GLY A 11 -26.12 79.74 4.60
C GLY A 11 -27.06 78.98 5.54
N ILE A 12 -26.68 77.74 5.90
CA ILE A 12 -26.88 77.08 7.20
C ILE A 12 -25.82 75.96 7.24
N LEU A 13 -24.72 76.23 7.93
CA LEU A 13 -23.84 75.18 8.45
C LEU A 13 -24.58 74.60 9.65
N VAL A 14 -25.31 73.50 9.45
CA VAL A 14 -25.52 72.56 10.56
C VAL A 14 -24.21 71.80 10.67
N SER A 15 -23.35 72.23 11.58
CA SER A 15 -22.31 71.37 12.13
C SER A 15 -23.03 70.26 12.89
N ALA A 16 -23.41 69.20 12.17
CA ALA A 16 -23.62 67.91 12.77
C ALA A 16 -22.22 67.39 13.09
N GLU A 17 -21.85 67.39 14.37
CA GLU A 17 -20.77 66.52 14.82
C GLU A 17 -21.05 65.12 14.27
N PRO A 18 -20.06 64.43 13.68
CA PRO A 18 -20.28 63.07 13.23
C PRO A 18 -20.57 62.25 14.47
N SER A 19 -21.82 61.86 14.67
CA SER A 19 -22.16 60.76 15.58
C SER A 19 -21.32 59.59 15.11
N GLN A 20 -20.21 59.31 15.82
CA GLN A 20 -19.29 58.25 15.47
C GLN A 20 -20.09 56.95 15.43
N ASP A 21 -20.18 56.32 14.26
CA ASP A 21 -20.85 55.04 14.12
C ASP A 21 -20.03 54.00 14.91
N PRO A 22 -20.56 53.45 16.03
CA PRO A 22 -19.81 52.51 16.87
C PRO A 22 -19.38 51.26 16.10
N ALA A 23 -20.06 50.92 15.00
CA ALA A 23 -19.64 49.83 14.14
C ALA A 23 -18.37 50.18 13.35
N ALA A 24 -18.27 51.42 12.85
CA ALA A 24 -17.12 51.91 12.10
C ALA A 24 -15.85 52.02 12.97
N GLU A 25 -16.00 52.36 14.26
CA GLU A 25 -14.88 52.39 15.20
C GLU A 25 -14.28 51.00 15.44
N VAL A 26 -15.13 49.99 15.61
CA VAL A 26 -14.68 48.59 15.76
C VAL A 26 -14.03 48.09 14.47
N ASP A 27 -14.56 48.45 13.32
CA ASP A 27 -13.96 48.12 12.02
C ASP A 27 -12.57 48.76 11.88
N ALA A 28 -12.41 50.01 12.32
CA ALA A 28 -11.11 50.70 12.34
C ALA A 28 -10.11 50.05 13.31
N LEU A 29 -10.57 49.63 14.50
CA LEU A 29 -9.75 48.89 15.47
C LEU A 29 -9.21 47.59 14.84
N VAL A 30 -10.08 46.79 14.22
CA VAL A 30 -9.68 45.52 13.60
C VAL A 30 -8.76 45.77 12.40
N ALA A 31 -9.03 46.78 11.59
CA ALA A 31 -8.16 47.16 10.47
C ALA A 31 -6.76 47.61 10.93
N ALA A 32 -6.64 48.26 12.09
CA ALA A 32 -5.36 48.64 12.68
C ALA A 32 -4.58 47.43 13.22
N ALA A 33 -5.27 46.48 13.86
CA ALA A 33 -4.65 45.27 14.40
C ALA A 33 -4.32 44.21 13.33
N GLY A 34 -5.10 44.17 12.24
CA GLY A 34 -4.99 43.19 11.16
C GLY A 34 -5.36 43.83 9.81
N PRO A 35 -4.40 44.47 9.11
CA PRO A 35 -4.69 45.12 7.84
C PRO A 35 -5.09 44.11 6.76
N GLY A 36 -6.11 44.45 5.97
CA GLY A 36 -6.60 43.62 4.85
C GLY A 36 -7.66 42.58 5.21
N LEU A 37 -8.21 42.63 6.43
CA LEU A 37 -9.34 41.79 6.84
C LEU A 37 -10.67 42.43 6.44
N ASP A 38 -11.51 41.68 5.73
CA ASP A 38 -12.85 42.13 5.33
C ASP A 38 -13.83 42.06 6.52
N PRO A 39 -14.75 43.04 6.63
CA PRO A 39 -15.75 43.08 7.70
C PRO A 39 -16.69 41.86 7.69
N PRO A 40 -17.33 41.53 8.83
CA PRO A 40 -18.32 40.47 8.92
C PRO A 40 -19.48 40.70 7.94
N ALA A 41 -19.68 39.76 7.03
CA ALA A 41 -20.78 39.77 6.05
C ALA A 41 -22.06 39.20 6.68
N ILE A 42 -22.60 39.90 7.66
CA ILE A 42 -23.82 39.53 8.39
C ILE A 42 -24.86 40.64 8.23
N GLN A 43 -26.13 40.27 8.17
CA GLN A 43 -27.22 41.24 8.14
C GLN A 43 -27.81 41.36 9.53
N ARG A 44 -27.40 42.39 10.27
CA ARG A 44 -27.98 42.66 11.59
C ARG A 44 -29.37 43.25 11.41
N ARG A 45 -30.36 42.62 12.04
CA ARG A 45 -31.74 43.08 12.07
C ARG A 45 -32.06 43.64 13.45
N ASP A 46 -32.82 44.72 13.50
CA ASP A 46 -33.29 45.34 14.73
C ASP A 46 -34.44 44.53 15.35
N VAL A 47 -34.12 43.27 15.68
CA VAL A 47 -35.04 42.27 16.21
C VAL A 47 -34.44 41.61 17.44
N VAL A 48 -35.29 41.26 18.39
CA VAL A 48 -34.91 40.49 19.57
C VAL A 48 -35.30 39.03 19.35
N LEU A 49 -34.32 38.14 19.38
CA LEU A 49 -34.54 36.71 19.25
C LEU A 49 -34.99 36.14 20.60
N VAL A 50 -36.18 35.55 20.64
CA VAL A 50 -36.65 34.76 21.79
C VAL A 50 -36.41 33.29 21.49
N THR A 51 -35.57 32.63 22.29
CA THR A 51 -35.19 31.23 22.05
C THR A 51 -34.97 30.50 23.36
N GLY A 52 -35.00 29.17 23.33
CA GLY A 52 -34.87 28.37 24.53
C GLY A 52 -35.08 26.89 24.29
N PRO A 53 -34.84 26.04 25.31
CA PRO A 53 -35.05 24.61 25.22
C PRO A 53 -36.51 24.24 24.93
N TRP A 54 -36.73 23.02 24.45
CA TRP A 54 -38.08 22.55 24.16
C TRP A 54 -38.98 22.62 25.40
N MET A 55 -40.22 23.07 25.22
CA MET A 55 -41.22 23.31 26.28
C MET A 55 -40.85 24.38 27.33
N ALA A 56 -39.85 25.22 27.06
CA ALA A 56 -39.49 26.34 27.95
C ALA A 56 -40.52 27.49 27.92
N GLY A 57 -41.54 27.46 27.06
CA GLY A 57 -42.54 28.54 26.98
C GLY A 57 -42.08 29.75 26.14
N VAL A 58 -41.17 29.53 25.18
CA VAL A 58 -40.60 30.55 24.28
C VAL A 58 -41.70 31.37 23.59
N THR A 59 -42.67 30.71 22.93
CA THR A 59 -43.76 31.38 22.20
C THR A 59 -44.61 32.26 23.10
N ALA A 60 -44.97 31.77 24.30
CA ALA A 60 -45.74 32.56 25.27
C ALA A 60 -44.98 33.82 25.73
N VAL A 61 -43.67 33.70 25.95
CA VAL A 61 -42.82 34.86 26.30
C VAL A 61 -42.69 35.83 25.11
N ALA A 62 -42.54 35.32 23.89
CA ALA A 62 -42.46 36.15 22.69
C ALA A 62 -43.75 36.95 22.46
N ASP A 63 -44.92 36.30 22.57
CA ASP A 63 -46.23 36.98 22.50
C ASP A 63 -46.40 38.02 23.63
N ALA A 64 -46.02 37.62 24.85
CA ALA A 64 -45.76 38.45 26.03
C ALA A 64 -45.14 39.82 25.69
N LEU A 65 -43.95 39.73 25.11
CA LEU A 65 -43.10 40.87 24.78
C LEU A 65 -43.65 41.70 23.62
N ARG A 66 -44.24 41.07 22.59
CA ARG A 66 -44.88 41.79 21.46
C ARG A 66 -46.03 42.67 21.91
N GLU A 67 -46.82 42.23 22.89
CA GLU A 67 -47.95 43.01 23.41
C GLU A 67 -47.47 44.19 24.27
N ARG A 68 -46.43 43.99 25.09
CA ARG A 68 -45.93 45.00 26.04
C ARG A 68 -44.95 46.01 25.44
N LEU A 69 -44.19 45.61 24.41
CA LEU A 69 -43.17 46.42 23.74
C LEU A 69 -43.42 46.46 22.21
N PRO A 70 -44.54 47.03 21.75
CA PRO A 70 -44.92 47.02 20.32
C PRO A 70 -43.95 47.80 19.41
N GLN A 71 -43.08 48.62 19.98
CA GLN A 71 -42.04 49.36 19.26
C GLN A 71 -40.85 48.49 18.82
N HIS A 72 -40.69 47.28 19.35
CA HIS A 72 -39.60 46.36 19.00
C HIS A 72 -40.15 45.06 18.37
N GLU A 73 -39.41 44.51 17.41
CA GLU A 73 -39.77 43.26 16.73
C GLU A 73 -39.17 42.06 17.50
N PHE A 74 -40.03 41.15 17.98
CA PHE A 74 -39.64 39.91 18.66
C PHE A 74 -39.89 38.72 17.76
N VAL A 75 -38.84 37.93 17.51
CA VAL A 75 -38.83 36.82 16.57
C VAL A 75 -38.40 35.53 17.27
N GLU A 76 -38.94 34.39 16.82
CA GLU A 76 -38.44 33.08 17.26
C GLU A 76 -37.35 32.58 16.33
N SER A 77 -36.68 31.48 16.70
CA SER A 77 -35.55 30.94 15.95
C SER A 77 -35.88 30.57 14.49
N THR A 78 -37.14 30.25 14.18
CA THR A 78 -37.61 29.91 12.83
C THR A 78 -37.83 31.12 11.92
N ASP A 79 -37.90 32.32 12.51
CA ASP A 79 -38.29 33.54 11.79
C ASP A 79 -37.08 34.32 11.26
N LEU A 80 -35.86 33.97 11.72
CA LEU A 80 -34.62 34.54 11.23
C LEU A 80 -34.14 33.83 9.97
N GLY A 81 -33.87 34.61 8.92
CA GLY A 81 -33.29 34.11 7.68
C GLY A 81 -31.82 33.69 7.84
N PRO A 82 -31.28 32.89 6.91
CA PRO A 82 -29.87 32.51 6.93
C PRO A 82 -28.96 33.74 6.82
N GLY A 83 -28.10 33.96 7.82
CA GLY A 83 -27.18 35.10 7.88
C GLY A 83 -27.77 36.38 8.49
N GLU A 84 -29.05 36.35 8.85
CA GLU A 84 -29.66 37.39 9.69
C GLU A 84 -29.28 37.17 11.15
N VAL A 85 -28.93 38.25 11.85
CA VAL A 85 -28.58 38.18 13.28
C VAL A 85 -29.38 39.19 14.10
N PRO A 86 -29.81 38.81 15.31
CA PRO A 86 -30.58 39.68 16.19
C PRO A 86 -29.69 40.72 16.89
N VAL A 87 -30.30 41.81 17.37
CA VAL A 87 -29.61 42.78 18.23
C VAL A 87 -29.49 42.31 19.69
N ALA A 88 -30.42 41.48 20.15
CA ALA A 88 -30.42 40.90 21.49
C ALA A 88 -31.08 39.52 21.51
N VAL A 89 -30.78 38.72 22.52
CA VAL A 89 -31.36 37.38 22.72
C VAL A 89 -32.04 37.31 24.08
N VAL A 90 -33.31 36.91 24.08
CA VAL A 90 -34.05 36.52 25.28
C VAL A 90 -34.02 35.00 25.36
N PHE A 91 -33.25 34.47 26.31
CA PHE A 91 -33.07 33.04 26.49
C PHE A 91 -34.01 32.49 27.56
N VAL A 92 -35.05 31.78 27.14
CA VAL A 92 -36.10 31.28 28.02
C VAL A 92 -35.81 29.85 28.45
N VAL A 93 -35.82 29.60 29.76
CA VAL A 93 -35.73 28.27 30.38
C VAL A 93 -36.87 28.09 31.37
N SER A 94 -37.32 26.85 31.56
CA SER A 94 -38.43 26.60 32.49
C SER A 94 -37.95 26.52 33.93
N ALA A 95 -38.71 27.07 34.87
CA ALA A 95 -38.49 26.89 36.31
C ALA A 95 -38.56 25.42 36.77
N ALA A 96 -38.98 24.50 35.91
CA ALA A 96 -39.04 23.07 36.20
C ALA A 96 -37.65 22.40 36.35
N ALA A 97 -36.59 22.97 35.77
CA ALA A 97 -35.25 22.37 35.78
C ALA A 97 -34.13 23.42 35.66
N ASN A 98 -32.94 23.05 36.14
CA ASN A 98 -31.71 23.81 35.92
C ASN A 98 -31.22 23.67 34.48
N LEU A 99 -30.40 24.63 34.04
CA LEU A 99 -29.66 24.58 32.78
C LEU A 99 -28.82 23.31 32.64
N THR A 100 -28.88 22.72 31.47
CA THR A 100 -28.02 21.62 31.04
C THR A 100 -26.92 22.09 30.08
N PRO A 101 -25.85 21.32 29.88
CA PRO A 101 -24.84 21.64 28.86
C PRO A 101 -25.41 21.78 27.44
N SER A 102 -26.52 21.09 27.14
CA SER A 102 -27.19 21.20 25.82
C SER A 102 -27.89 22.55 25.68
N ASP A 103 -28.45 23.10 26.76
CA ASP A 103 -29.09 24.41 26.76
C ASP A 103 -28.04 25.53 26.59
N CYS A 104 -26.89 25.39 27.24
CA CYS A 104 -25.76 26.31 27.03
C CYS A 104 -25.26 26.29 25.58
N ALA A 105 -25.20 25.13 24.94
CA ALA A 105 -24.83 25.02 23.53
C ALA A 105 -25.86 25.68 22.58
N LEU A 106 -27.16 25.58 22.92
CA LEU A 106 -28.21 26.29 22.20
C LEU A 106 -28.05 27.82 22.32
N LEU A 107 -27.75 28.31 23.52
CA LEU A 107 -27.49 29.73 23.75
C LEU A 107 -26.23 30.20 23.00
N ASP A 108 -25.15 29.42 23.01
CA ASP A 108 -23.91 29.74 22.29
C ASP A 108 -24.15 29.91 20.79
N ALA A 109 -25.03 29.08 20.20
CA ALA A 109 -25.41 29.20 18.80
C ALA A 109 -26.26 30.47 18.54
N ALA A 110 -27.22 30.77 19.42
CA ALA A 110 -28.08 31.95 19.28
C ALA A 110 -27.32 33.28 19.48
N THR A 111 -26.23 33.25 20.24
CA THR A 111 -25.43 34.43 20.63
C THR A 111 -24.08 34.47 19.92
N GLU A 112 -23.90 33.68 18.86
CA GLU A 112 -22.62 33.61 18.14
C GLU A 112 -22.13 35.00 17.70
N HIS A 113 -23.05 35.93 17.37
CA HIS A 113 -22.72 37.26 16.84
C HIS A 113 -23.29 38.41 17.70
N THR A 114 -23.77 38.13 18.91
CA THR A 114 -24.44 39.10 19.79
C THR A 114 -24.07 38.85 21.25
N ASP A 115 -23.68 39.90 21.96
CA ASP A 115 -23.25 39.81 23.38
C ASP A 115 -24.42 40.01 24.35
N ALA A 116 -25.57 40.45 23.83
CA ALA A 116 -26.70 40.94 24.59
C ALA A 116 -27.70 39.82 24.88
N VAL A 117 -27.74 39.39 26.14
CA VAL A 117 -28.56 38.26 26.59
C VAL A 117 -29.36 38.62 27.84
N VAL A 118 -30.66 38.36 27.80
CA VAL A 118 -31.53 38.31 28.99
C VAL A 118 -31.95 36.86 29.22
N GLY A 119 -31.57 36.28 30.36
CA GLY A 119 -32.06 34.98 30.80
C GLY A 119 -33.43 35.09 31.45
N VAL A 120 -34.35 34.21 31.09
CA VAL A 120 -35.72 34.19 31.59
C VAL A 120 -36.03 32.82 32.17
N VAL A 121 -36.42 32.77 33.44
CA VAL A 121 -36.98 31.59 34.07
C VAL A 121 -38.51 31.67 33.97
N SER A 122 -39.09 30.89 33.07
CA SER A 122 -40.54 30.87 32.80
C SER A 122 -41.31 29.96 33.75
N LYS A 123 -42.63 30.12 33.79
CA LYS A 123 -43.58 29.31 34.60
C LYS A 123 -43.41 29.49 36.11
N ILE A 124 -43.11 30.71 36.53
CA ILE A 124 -42.94 31.06 37.95
C ILE A 124 -44.23 30.97 38.76
N ASP A 125 -45.38 30.98 38.07
CA ASP A 125 -46.72 30.76 38.59
C ASP A 125 -46.94 29.33 39.10
N VAL A 126 -46.29 28.35 38.47
CA VAL A 126 -46.38 26.92 38.85
C VAL A 126 -45.28 26.52 39.84
N HIS A 127 -44.08 27.10 39.70
CA HIS A 127 -42.88 26.64 40.41
C HIS A 127 -42.42 27.64 41.48
N LEU A 128 -42.85 27.45 42.73
CA LEU A 128 -42.56 28.35 43.86
C LEU A 128 -41.06 28.58 44.15
N ASN A 129 -40.20 27.61 43.82
CA ASN A 129 -38.74 27.68 44.04
C ASN A 129 -37.97 28.32 42.86
N TRP A 130 -38.65 29.02 41.95
CA TRP A 130 -38.03 29.58 40.75
C TRP A 130 -36.86 30.53 41.03
N ARG A 131 -36.84 31.22 42.18
CA ARG A 131 -35.73 32.11 42.57
C ARG A 131 -34.42 31.37 42.78
N ASP A 132 -34.49 30.14 43.31
CA ASP A 132 -33.31 29.28 43.47
C ASP A 132 -32.81 28.82 42.09
N ILE A 133 -33.72 28.54 41.16
CA ILE A 133 -33.40 28.19 39.78
C ILE A 133 -32.75 29.35 39.03
N VAL A 134 -33.23 30.58 39.22
CA VAL A 134 -32.59 31.80 38.67
C VAL A 134 -31.16 31.93 39.16
N ALA A 135 -30.91 31.77 40.46
CA ALA A 135 -29.58 31.86 41.04
C ALA A 135 -28.65 30.74 40.50
N ALA A 136 -29.14 29.50 40.48
CA ALA A 136 -28.40 28.35 39.97
C ALA A 136 -28.06 28.47 38.48
N ASN A 137 -29.00 28.97 37.67
CA ASN A 137 -28.79 29.17 36.23
C ASN A 137 -27.78 30.29 35.96
N ARG A 138 -27.84 31.39 36.72
CA ARG A 138 -26.87 32.48 36.61
C ARG A 138 -25.44 32.00 36.92
N GLU A 139 -25.27 31.23 38.00
CA GLU A 139 -23.97 30.67 38.37
C GLU A 139 -23.49 29.66 37.32
N SER A 140 -24.35 28.74 36.90
CA SER A 140 -24.02 27.71 35.91
C SER A 140 -23.61 28.32 34.57
N LEU A 141 -24.31 29.36 34.12
CA LEU A 141 -24.02 30.00 32.85
C LEU A 141 -22.76 30.89 32.91
N GLY A 142 -22.54 31.58 34.04
CA GLY A 142 -21.29 32.31 34.28
C GLY A 142 -20.06 31.39 34.36
N ALA A 143 -20.23 30.17 34.90
CA ALA A 143 -19.19 29.14 34.90
C ALA A 143 -18.95 28.53 33.50
N HIS A 144 -19.98 28.45 32.65
CA HIS A 144 -19.86 27.97 31.27
C HIS A 144 -19.05 28.94 30.40
N ALA A 145 -19.35 30.24 30.47
CA ALA A 145 -18.55 31.27 29.82
C ALA A 145 -18.62 32.60 30.58
N SER A 146 -17.46 33.24 30.79
CA SER A 146 -17.34 34.50 31.52
C SER A 146 -18.22 35.62 30.97
N ARG A 147 -18.47 35.63 29.64
CA ARG A 147 -19.35 36.59 28.98
C ARG A 147 -20.78 36.60 29.52
N TYR A 148 -21.28 35.44 29.95
CA TYR A 148 -22.64 35.31 30.46
C TYR A 148 -22.77 35.69 31.93
N GLY A 149 -21.67 35.90 32.65
CA GLY A 149 -21.70 36.36 34.03
C GLY A 149 -22.37 37.73 34.20
N ARG A 150 -22.51 38.49 33.11
CA ARG A 150 -23.17 39.82 33.07
C ARG A 150 -24.62 39.77 32.60
N ALA A 151 -25.13 38.62 32.17
CA ALA A 151 -26.50 38.50 31.67
C ALA A 151 -27.51 38.74 32.81
N SER A 152 -28.52 39.58 32.55
CA SER A 152 -29.63 39.74 33.49
C SER A 152 -30.46 38.46 33.51
N TRP A 153 -30.93 38.07 34.70
CA TRP A 153 -31.80 36.90 34.86
C TRP A 153 -33.04 37.28 35.65
N VAL A 154 -34.21 37.03 35.07
CA VAL A 154 -35.51 37.40 35.60
C VAL A 154 -36.47 36.21 35.59
N GLY A 155 -37.47 36.22 36.47
CA GLY A 155 -38.60 35.29 36.41
C GLY A 155 -39.72 35.86 35.54
N ALA A 156 -40.47 35.01 34.85
CA ALA A 156 -41.64 35.43 34.09
C ALA A 156 -42.76 34.38 34.09
N ALA A 157 -44.01 34.82 34.20
CA ALA A 157 -45.22 34.04 33.92
C ALA A 157 -45.96 34.71 32.76
N ALA A 158 -45.58 34.37 31.53
CA ALA A 158 -46.13 35.01 30.33
C ALA A 158 -47.55 34.55 29.97
N LEU A 159 -47.93 33.32 30.37
CA LEU A 159 -49.27 32.78 30.15
C LEU A 159 -49.66 31.89 31.34
N PRO A 160 -49.96 32.48 32.51
CA PRO A 160 -50.33 31.72 33.71
C PRO A 160 -51.72 31.07 33.55
N ASP A 161 -51.92 29.90 34.16
CA ASP A 161 -53.23 29.24 34.20
C ASP A 161 -54.25 30.03 35.05
N LEU A 162 -53.77 30.85 35.99
CA LEU A 162 -54.58 31.65 36.89
C LEU A 162 -53.90 33.01 37.17
N GLY A 163 -54.62 34.11 36.95
CA GLY A 163 -54.14 35.47 37.19
C GLY A 163 -53.71 36.19 35.91
N ASP A 164 -53.20 37.42 36.07
CA ASP A 164 -52.66 38.22 34.98
C ASP A 164 -51.19 37.84 34.70
N PRO A 165 -50.70 37.98 33.46
CA PRO A 165 -49.29 37.74 33.13
C PRO A 165 -48.33 38.58 33.98
N ASP A 166 -47.31 37.93 34.55
CA ASP A 166 -46.24 38.57 35.31
C ASP A 166 -44.96 38.60 34.46
N VAL A 167 -44.77 39.71 33.74
CA VAL A 167 -43.66 39.92 32.79
C VAL A 167 -42.98 41.29 32.93
N ASP A 168 -43.32 42.06 33.96
CA ASP A 168 -42.85 43.45 34.10
C ASP A 168 -41.33 43.52 34.31
N ASP A 169 -40.76 42.65 35.17
CA ASP A 169 -39.30 42.53 35.36
C ASP A 169 -38.58 42.15 34.06
N LEU A 170 -39.22 41.34 33.21
CA LEU A 170 -38.70 40.97 31.90
C LEU A 170 -38.72 42.13 30.91
N VAL A 171 -39.84 42.88 30.87
CA VAL A 171 -39.96 44.08 30.04
C VAL A 171 -38.92 45.12 30.45
N GLU A 172 -38.72 45.33 31.74
CA GLU A 172 -37.68 46.23 32.26
C GLU A 172 -36.27 45.77 31.85
N ALA A 173 -35.95 44.48 32.04
CA ALA A 173 -34.64 43.94 31.68
C ALA A 173 -34.34 44.02 30.18
N VAL A 174 -35.32 43.74 29.32
CA VAL A 174 -35.17 43.85 27.85
C VAL A 174 -35.02 45.32 27.44
N THR A 175 -35.83 46.22 27.99
CA THR A 175 -35.75 47.66 27.67
C THR A 175 -34.40 48.22 28.08
N ALA A 176 -33.94 47.93 29.30
CA ALA A 176 -32.63 48.37 29.80
C ALA A 176 -31.47 47.85 28.94
N LEU A 177 -31.58 46.62 28.40
CA LEU A 177 -30.59 46.06 27.49
C LEU A 177 -30.58 46.75 26.13
N LEU A 178 -31.75 47.05 25.58
CA LEU A 178 -31.89 47.71 24.27
C LEU A 178 -31.50 49.19 24.31
N ASP A 179 -31.71 49.85 25.45
CA ASP A 179 -31.32 51.25 25.69
C ASP A 179 -29.82 51.43 26.00
N ASP A 180 -29.05 50.34 26.11
CA ASP A 180 -27.61 50.39 26.39
C ASP A 180 -26.84 50.97 25.17
N PRO A 181 -26.18 52.14 25.30
CA PRO A 181 -25.49 52.78 24.19
C PRO A 181 -24.32 51.96 23.65
N ASP A 182 -23.72 51.07 24.46
CA ASP A 182 -22.60 50.22 24.05
C ASP A 182 -23.04 48.92 23.37
N LEU A 183 -24.36 48.66 23.28
CA LEU A 183 -24.93 47.46 22.67
C LEU A 183 -24.42 47.26 21.24
N ALA A 184 -24.54 48.27 20.39
CA ALA A 184 -24.15 48.21 18.99
C ALA A 184 -22.65 47.89 18.83
N ARG A 185 -21.81 48.50 19.67
CA ARG A 185 -20.35 48.30 19.70
C ARG A 185 -19.98 46.86 20.10
N ARG A 186 -20.50 46.36 21.22
CA ARG A 186 -20.23 44.98 21.70
C ARG A 186 -20.70 43.93 20.71
N ASN A 187 -21.87 44.16 20.13
CA ASN A 187 -22.41 43.33 19.07
C ASN A 187 -21.51 43.30 17.83
N ARG A 188 -20.93 44.45 17.44
CA ARG A 188 -19.95 44.50 16.35
C ARG A 188 -18.66 43.75 16.70
N LEU A 189 -18.15 43.90 17.92
CA LEU A 189 -16.98 43.15 18.40
C LEU A 189 -17.22 41.64 18.37
N ARG A 190 -18.40 41.16 18.80
CA ARG A 190 -18.76 39.72 18.73
C ARG A 190 -18.86 39.20 17.31
N ALA A 191 -19.46 39.96 16.40
CA ALA A 191 -19.48 39.62 14.98
C ALA A 191 -18.07 39.45 14.42
N TRP A 192 -17.14 40.33 14.79
CA TRP A 192 -15.72 40.20 14.43
C TRP A 192 -15.05 38.99 15.07
N GLU A 193 -15.27 38.74 16.36
CA GLU A 193 -14.72 37.57 17.04
C GLU A 193 -15.13 36.27 16.33
N ALA A 194 -16.42 36.09 16.04
CA ALA A 194 -16.92 34.90 15.36
C ALA A 194 -16.35 34.76 13.95
N ARG A 195 -16.23 35.87 13.20
CA ARG A 195 -15.64 35.91 11.86
C ARG A 195 -14.16 35.50 11.88
N LEU A 196 -13.39 36.02 12.82
CA LEU A 196 -11.95 35.76 12.97
C LEU A 196 -11.68 34.33 13.44
N GLN A 197 -12.45 33.82 14.40
CA GLN A 197 -12.38 32.42 14.81
C GLN A 197 -12.72 31.48 13.64
N THR A 198 -13.71 31.83 12.82
CA THR A 198 -14.05 31.07 11.62
C THR A 198 -12.94 31.11 10.57
N ALA A 199 -12.28 32.27 10.39
CA ALA A 199 -11.10 32.37 9.53
C ALA A 199 -9.92 31.52 10.03
N ALA A 200 -9.63 31.55 11.33
CA ALA A 200 -8.59 30.74 11.95
C ALA A 200 -8.85 29.23 11.75
N ARG A 201 -10.06 28.77 12.08
CA ARG A 201 -10.49 27.38 11.88
C ARG A 201 -10.39 26.95 10.41
N ARG A 202 -10.68 27.85 9.47
CA ARG A 202 -10.54 27.57 8.03
C ARG A 202 -9.09 27.30 7.67
N PHE A 203 -8.16 28.15 8.07
CA PHE A 203 -6.73 27.94 7.79
C PHE A 203 -6.21 26.64 8.41
N ASP A 204 -6.60 26.33 9.65
CA ASP A 204 -6.20 25.07 10.28
C ASP A 204 -6.76 23.86 9.53
N ARG A 205 -8.04 23.88 9.10
CA ARG A 205 -8.62 22.80 8.28
C ARG A 205 -7.94 22.64 6.92
N GLU A 206 -7.57 23.74 6.26
CA GLU A 206 -6.87 23.71 4.96
C GLU A 206 -5.48 23.06 5.08
N VAL A 207 -4.78 23.28 6.19
CA VAL A 207 -3.50 22.63 6.53
C VAL A 207 -3.70 21.18 6.96
N GLU A 208 -4.70 20.90 7.79
CA GLU A 208 -5.03 19.55 8.22
C GLU A 208 -5.35 18.65 7.03
N GLY A 209 -6.19 19.12 6.11
CA GLY A 209 -6.49 18.44 4.86
C GLY A 209 -6.77 16.95 5.04
N SER A 210 -7.64 16.57 5.98
CA SER A 210 -7.88 15.17 6.37
C SER A 210 -8.13 14.23 5.18
N GLY A 211 -8.95 14.66 4.22
CA GLY A 211 -9.18 13.91 2.97
C GLY A 211 -7.93 13.79 2.09
N ARG A 212 -7.10 14.84 2.03
CA ARG A 212 -5.80 14.82 1.32
C ARG A 212 -4.83 13.84 1.98
N ARG A 213 -4.75 13.83 3.32
CA ARG A 213 -3.90 12.90 4.08
C ARG A 213 -4.31 11.45 3.83
N ALA A 214 -5.61 11.15 3.87
CA ALA A 214 -6.13 9.82 3.55
C ALA A 214 -5.77 9.38 2.12
N ARG A 215 -5.89 10.30 1.14
CA ARG A 215 -5.49 10.03 -0.25
C ARG A 215 -3.99 9.78 -0.41
N VAL A 216 -3.15 10.58 0.25
CA VAL A 216 -1.68 10.39 0.22
C VAL A 216 -1.28 9.05 0.81
N GLU A 217 -1.91 8.62 1.90
CA GLU A 217 -1.62 7.32 2.50
C GLU A 217 -2.05 6.17 1.57
N ALA A 218 -3.25 6.26 0.99
CA ALA A 218 -3.71 5.28 0.01
C ALA A 218 -2.77 5.17 -1.21
N LEU A 219 -2.26 6.30 -1.72
CA LEU A 219 -1.28 6.32 -2.82
C LEU A 219 0.06 5.68 -2.43
N ARG A 220 0.52 5.89 -1.19
CA ARG A 220 1.75 5.27 -0.68
C ARG A 220 1.59 3.76 -0.54
N GLU A 221 0.44 3.32 -0.04
CA GLU A 221 0.09 1.92 0.06
C GLU A 221 0.04 1.28 -1.34
N GLU A 222 -0.67 1.89 -2.29
CA GLU A 222 -0.77 1.45 -3.68
C GLU A 222 0.63 1.31 -4.32
N ARG A 223 1.49 2.32 -4.16
CA ARG A 223 2.88 2.29 -4.62
C ARG A 223 3.67 1.13 -3.99
N SER A 224 3.55 0.96 -2.68
CA SER A 224 4.27 -0.07 -1.94
C SER A 224 3.84 -1.47 -2.37
N THR A 225 2.54 -1.68 -2.55
CA THR A 225 1.94 -2.93 -3.01
C THR A 225 2.35 -3.25 -4.44
N ALA A 226 2.33 -2.26 -5.35
CA ALA A 226 2.78 -2.45 -6.72
C ALA A 226 4.25 -2.91 -6.79
N LEU A 227 5.14 -2.24 -6.04
CA LEU A 227 6.57 -2.60 -5.99
C LEU A 227 6.83 -3.94 -5.29
N GLN A 228 6.04 -4.26 -4.28
CA GLN A 228 6.17 -5.53 -3.55
C GLN A 228 5.70 -6.71 -4.40
N ARG A 229 4.52 -6.58 -5.01
CA ARG A 229 3.97 -7.58 -5.94
C ARG A 229 4.93 -7.85 -7.08
N ARG A 230 5.52 -6.81 -7.67
CA ARG A 230 6.52 -6.96 -8.75
C ARG A 230 7.74 -7.77 -8.29
N ARG A 231 8.26 -7.51 -7.08
CA ARG A 231 9.39 -8.27 -6.51
C ARG A 231 9.04 -9.73 -6.28
N GLN A 232 7.84 -10.01 -5.77
CA GLN A 232 7.35 -11.37 -5.55
C GLN A 232 7.21 -12.13 -6.87
N GLU A 233 6.49 -11.57 -7.85
CA GLU A 233 6.30 -12.19 -9.16
C GLU A 233 7.63 -12.48 -9.87
N LYS A 234 8.60 -11.55 -9.80
CA LYS A 234 9.95 -11.78 -10.33
C LYS A 234 10.64 -12.96 -9.66
N SER A 235 10.57 -13.03 -8.33
CA SER A 235 11.20 -14.11 -7.56
C SER A 235 10.55 -15.47 -7.84
N GLU A 236 9.22 -15.53 -7.89
CA GLU A 236 8.43 -16.74 -8.18
C GLU A 236 8.75 -17.28 -9.58
N ARG A 237 8.82 -16.41 -10.59
CA ARG A 237 9.18 -16.80 -11.96
C ARG A 237 10.60 -17.32 -12.06
N THR A 238 11.56 -16.65 -11.41
CA THR A 238 12.97 -17.09 -11.39
C THR A 238 13.12 -18.45 -10.72
N ILE A 239 12.43 -18.66 -9.59
CA ILE A 239 12.42 -19.95 -8.86
C ILE A 239 11.79 -21.03 -9.73
N THR A 240 10.65 -20.75 -10.35
CA THR A 240 9.93 -21.68 -11.23
C THR A 240 10.80 -22.09 -12.42
N LEU A 241 11.42 -21.14 -13.11
CA LEU A 241 12.32 -21.41 -14.23
C LEU A 241 13.49 -22.31 -13.80
N ARG A 242 14.17 -21.97 -12.70
CA ARG A 242 15.29 -22.77 -12.18
C ARG A 242 14.81 -24.18 -11.82
N GLY A 243 13.66 -24.32 -11.17
CA GLY A 243 13.06 -25.63 -10.85
C GLY A 243 12.82 -26.48 -12.08
N GLN A 244 12.19 -25.91 -13.11
CA GLN A 244 11.90 -26.61 -14.37
C GLN A 244 13.18 -27.02 -15.12
N ILE A 245 14.20 -26.15 -15.18
CA ILE A 245 15.50 -26.48 -15.81
C ILE A 245 16.19 -27.63 -15.07
N GLN A 246 16.22 -27.61 -13.74
CA GLN A 246 16.85 -28.69 -12.98
C GLN A 246 16.09 -30.01 -13.12
N GLN A 247 14.75 -29.98 -13.12
CA GLN A 247 13.92 -31.16 -13.38
C GLN A 247 14.17 -31.72 -14.79
N ALA A 248 14.19 -30.86 -15.81
CA ALA A 248 14.48 -31.25 -17.18
C ALA A 248 15.87 -31.87 -17.32
N ARG A 249 16.90 -31.28 -16.69
CA ARG A 249 18.27 -31.81 -16.68
C ARG A 249 18.31 -33.25 -16.14
N VAL A 250 17.64 -33.51 -15.02
CA VAL A 250 17.59 -34.85 -14.41
C VAL A 250 16.84 -35.84 -15.30
N ALA A 251 15.66 -35.44 -15.82
CA ALA A 251 14.84 -36.28 -16.70
C ALA A 251 15.58 -36.64 -18.00
N LEU A 252 16.23 -35.66 -18.63
CA LEU A 252 17.01 -35.85 -19.86
C LEU A 252 18.23 -36.75 -19.63
N SER A 253 18.97 -36.55 -18.53
CA SER A 253 20.11 -37.40 -18.17
C SER A 253 19.67 -38.85 -17.92
N HIS A 254 18.52 -39.04 -17.27
CA HIS A 254 17.97 -40.38 -17.03
C HIS A 254 17.51 -41.04 -18.34
N SER A 255 16.79 -40.30 -19.20
CA SER A 255 16.34 -40.77 -20.51
C SER A 255 17.53 -41.18 -21.40
N ALA A 256 18.58 -40.37 -21.45
CA ALA A 256 19.82 -40.67 -22.16
C ALA A 256 20.46 -41.99 -21.72
N ARG A 257 20.59 -42.20 -20.40
CA ARG A 257 21.13 -43.45 -19.84
C ARG A 257 20.25 -44.66 -20.15
N ASN A 258 18.93 -44.51 -20.06
CA ASN A 258 18.00 -45.59 -20.39
C ASN A 258 18.09 -45.97 -21.88
N ARG A 259 18.24 -44.98 -22.79
CA ARG A 259 18.47 -45.22 -24.22
C ARG A 259 19.79 -45.93 -24.49
N CYS A 260 20.86 -45.54 -23.81
CA CYS A 260 22.16 -46.23 -23.92
C CYS A 260 22.09 -47.67 -23.39
N ALA A 261 21.41 -47.89 -22.26
CA ALA A 261 21.20 -49.22 -21.69
C ALA A 261 20.37 -50.12 -22.62
N ALA A 262 19.30 -49.60 -23.21
CA ALA A 262 18.50 -50.32 -24.20
C ALA A 262 19.31 -50.69 -25.45
N ALA A 263 20.09 -49.75 -25.98
CA ALA A 263 20.99 -50.01 -27.10
C ALA A 263 22.05 -51.06 -26.76
N ARG A 264 22.57 -51.05 -25.53
CA ARG A 264 23.47 -52.10 -25.05
C ARG A 264 22.79 -53.46 -25.07
N THR A 265 21.61 -53.60 -24.47
CA THR A 265 20.87 -54.86 -24.46
C THR A 265 20.60 -55.36 -25.89
N GLU A 266 20.16 -54.48 -26.79
CA GLU A 266 19.93 -54.79 -28.21
C GLU A 266 21.20 -55.33 -28.89
N LEU A 267 22.35 -54.68 -28.68
CA LEU A 267 23.63 -55.13 -29.26
C LEU A 267 24.11 -56.46 -28.65
N GLN A 268 23.91 -56.68 -27.36
CA GLN A 268 24.28 -57.93 -26.68
C GLN A 268 23.40 -59.11 -27.13
N GLU A 269 22.09 -58.89 -27.27
CA GLU A 269 21.16 -59.88 -27.81
C GLU A 269 21.50 -60.22 -29.28
N HIS A 270 21.81 -59.20 -30.09
CA HIS A 270 22.26 -59.40 -31.46
C HIS A 270 23.57 -60.21 -31.48
N ALA A 271 24.57 -59.85 -30.65
CA ALA A 271 25.83 -60.59 -30.55
C ALA A 271 25.64 -62.07 -30.15
N ALA A 272 24.72 -62.36 -29.23
CA ALA A 272 24.42 -63.72 -28.79
C ALA A 272 23.78 -64.59 -29.90
N GLY A 273 22.96 -63.99 -30.78
CA GLY A 273 22.26 -64.66 -31.86
C GLY A 273 23.08 -64.88 -33.14
N LEU A 274 24.22 -64.19 -33.32
CA LEU A 274 24.96 -64.19 -34.59
C LEU A 274 25.57 -65.54 -34.98
N ALA A 275 25.43 -65.89 -36.25
CA ALA A 275 26.18 -66.97 -36.89
C ALA A 275 27.58 -66.48 -37.32
N ARG A 276 28.56 -67.40 -37.38
CA ARG A 276 29.98 -67.07 -37.67
C ARG A 276 30.19 -66.31 -38.98
N ARG A 277 29.34 -66.52 -39.99
CA ARG A 277 29.39 -65.86 -41.30
C ARG A 277 28.93 -64.40 -41.29
N GLU A 278 28.11 -64.00 -40.31
CA GLU A 278 27.49 -62.68 -40.22
C GLU A 278 28.25 -61.74 -39.27
N MET A 279 29.25 -62.25 -38.53
CA MET A 279 30.04 -61.49 -37.55
C MET A 279 30.80 -60.30 -38.14
N SER A 280 31.16 -60.33 -39.43
CA SER A 280 31.83 -59.20 -40.11
C SER A 280 30.90 -57.99 -40.31
N GLY A 281 29.57 -58.18 -40.31
CA GLY A 281 28.59 -57.11 -40.45
C GLY A 281 28.21 -56.42 -39.13
N PHE A 282 28.60 -57.01 -37.98
CA PHE A 282 28.22 -56.50 -36.66
C PHE A 282 28.75 -55.10 -36.39
N GLU A 283 29.99 -54.79 -36.77
CA GLU A 283 30.58 -53.47 -36.57
C GLU A 283 29.77 -52.37 -37.27
N ALA A 284 29.40 -52.59 -38.54
CA ALA A 284 28.62 -51.63 -39.33
C ALA A 284 27.17 -51.49 -38.82
N HIS A 285 26.60 -52.56 -38.27
CA HIS A 285 25.30 -52.49 -37.61
C HIS A 285 25.38 -51.70 -36.29
N ALA A 286 26.37 -52.01 -35.45
CA ALA A 286 26.59 -51.31 -34.19
C ALA A 286 26.79 -49.81 -34.41
N ARG A 287 27.71 -49.39 -35.30
CA ARG A 287 27.94 -47.96 -35.61
C ARG A 287 26.66 -47.24 -36.02
N ARG A 288 25.89 -47.80 -36.96
CA ARG A 288 24.58 -47.23 -37.37
C ARG A 288 23.60 -47.10 -36.21
N ARG A 289 23.59 -48.06 -35.29
CA ARG A 289 22.71 -48.00 -34.12
C ARG A 289 23.14 -46.91 -33.14
N LEU A 290 24.44 -46.71 -32.93
CA LEU A 290 24.95 -45.61 -32.09
C LEU A 290 24.55 -44.26 -32.67
N ASP A 291 24.76 -44.06 -33.97
CA ASP A 291 24.40 -42.81 -34.66
C ASP A 291 22.90 -42.53 -34.54
N ALA A 292 22.07 -43.56 -34.67
CA ALA A 292 20.62 -43.46 -34.46
C ALA A 292 20.27 -43.05 -33.02
N VAL A 293 20.94 -43.62 -32.00
CA VAL A 293 20.69 -43.24 -30.60
C VAL A 293 21.12 -41.80 -30.32
N VAL A 294 22.24 -41.34 -30.89
CA VAL A 294 22.69 -39.94 -30.76
C VAL A 294 21.65 -38.99 -31.37
N ALA A 295 21.12 -39.32 -32.56
CA ALA A 295 20.07 -38.54 -33.20
C ALA A 295 18.76 -38.53 -32.39
N GLU A 296 18.29 -39.71 -31.94
CA GLU A 296 17.08 -39.86 -31.12
C GLU A 296 17.17 -39.04 -29.81
N VAL A 297 18.32 -39.09 -29.13
CA VAL A 297 18.51 -38.32 -27.89
C VAL A 297 18.62 -36.82 -28.18
N GLY A 298 19.27 -36.43 -29.28
CA GLY A 298 19.32 -35.03 -29.71
C GLY A 298 17.92 -34.45 -29.95
N GLU A 299 17.10 -35.11 -30.76
CA GLU A 299 15.73 -34.69 -31.08
C GLU A 299 14.82 -34.71 -29.83
N GLY A 300 14.92 -35.76 -29.01
CA GLY A 300 14.18 -35.86 -27.76
C GLY A 300 14.56 -34.77 -26.75
N THR A 301 15.84 -34.38 -26.71
CA THR A 301 16.33 -33.28 -25.86
C THR A 301 15.75 -31.95 -26.30
N ASP A 302 15.77 -31.66 -27.60
CA ASP A 302 15.24 -30.42 -28.15
C ASP A 302 13.72 -30.30 -27.92
N THR A 303 13.00 -31.40 -28.12
CA THR A 303 11.55 -31.47 -27.88
C THR A 303 11.21 -31.20 -26.41
N GLN A 304 11.88 -31.87 -25.48
CA GLN A 304 11.63 -31.69 -24.04
C GLN A 304 11.98 -30.28 -23.56
N LEU A 305 13.06 -29.68 -24.09
CA LEU A 305 13.44 -28.30 -23.77
C LEU A 305 12.44 -27.29 -24.33
N ALA A 306 11.87 -27.54 -25.52
CA ALA A 306 10.80 -26.73 -26.09
C ALA A 306 9.52 -26.77 -25.23
N GLU A 307 9.16 -27.93 -24.69
CA GLU A 307 8.05 -28.06 -23.74
C GLU A 307 8.29 -27.25 -22.45
N VAL A 308 9.52 -27.25 -21.92
CA VAL A 308 9.88 -26.43 -20.75
C VAL A 308 9.75 -24.94 -21.04
N ALA A 309 10.18 -24.49 -22.22
CA ALA A 309 10.01 -23.10 -22.63
C ALA A 309 8.54 -22.70 -22.72
N GLN A 310 7.70 -23.57 -23.29
CA GLN A 310 6.26 -23.37 -23.37
C GLN A 310 5.61 -23.32 -21.98
N ALA A 311 6.00 -24.20 -21.07
CA ALA A 311 5.50 -24.22 -19.69
C ALA A 311 5.82 -22.93 -18.91
N VAL A 312 6.95 -22.29 -19.21
CA VAL A 312 7.35 -21.00 -18.62
C VAL A 312 6.86 -19.80 -19.45
N SER A 313 6.13 -20.05 -20.55
CA SER A 313 5.59 -19.02 -21.47
C SER A 313 6.66 -18.09 -22.06
N VAL A 314 7.89 -18.60 -22.21
CA VAL A 314 9.01 -17.84 -22.76
C VAL A 314 9.31 -18.37 -24.17
N PRO A 315 9.27 -17.51 -25.21
CA PRO A 315 9.66 -17.93 -26.55
C PRO A 315 11.15 -18.31 -26.53
N MET A 316 11.45 -19.52 -27.00
CA MET A 316 12.79 -20.08 -27.01
C MET A 316 13.06 -20.70 -28.37
N GLU A 317 14.19 -20.31 -28.96
CA GLU A 317 14.72 -20.92 -30.18
C GLU A 317 16.14 -21.39 -29.87
N LEU A 318 16.36 -22.71 -29.94
CA LEU A 318 17.68 -23.30 -29.76
C LEU A 318 18.49 -23.16 -31.05
N PRO A 319 19.77 -22.78 -30.97
CA PRO A 319 20.67 -22.86 -32.12
C PRO A 319 20.71 -24.30 -32.64
N PRO A 320 20.62 -24.52 -33.97
CA PRO A 320 20.74 -25.85 -34.54
C PRO A 320 22.12 -26.45 -34.26
N LEU A 321 22.21 -27.78 -34.14
CA LEU A 321 23.51 -28.46 -34.12
C LEU A 321 24.04 -28.54 -35.56
N ASP A 322 25.16 -27.88 -35.82
CA ASP A 322 25.84 -27.96 -37.13
C ASP A 322 26.29 -29.39 -37.45
N GLN A 323 26.74 -30.16 -36.44
CA GLN A 323 27.11 -31.58 -36.54
C GLN A 323 26.78 -32.33 -35.26
N LEU A 324 26.20 -33.53 -35.38
CA LEU A 324 26.02 -34.44 -34.25
C LEU A 324 27.39 -35.04 -33.86
N PRO A 325 27.68 -35.20 -32.57
CA PRO A 325 28.96 -35.71 -32.12
C PRO A 325 29.15 -37.17 -32.52
N GLU A 326 30.29 -37.47 -33.14
CA GLU A 326 30.63 -38.81 -33.62
C GLU A 326 31.17 -39.70 -32.49
N VAL A 327 30.67 -40.94 -32.39
CA VAL A 327 31.18 -41.92 -31.43
C VAL A 327 32.47 -42.55 -31.96
N LYS A 328 33.61 -42.10 -31.44
CA LYS A 328 34.93 -42.63 -31.81
C LYS A 328 35.16 -44.02 -31.19
N VAL A 329 35.02 -45.06 -31.99
CA VAL A 329 35.26 -46.46 -31.55
C VAL A 329 36.29 -47.17 -32.42
N SER A 330 37.23 -47.85 -31.76
CA SER A 330 38.16 -48.83 -32.35
C SER A 330 37.43 -50.06 -32.89
N PRO A 331 37.91 -50.70 -33.98
CA PRO A 331 37.28 -51.89 -34.56
C PRO A 331 37.38 -53.13 -33.64
N PRO A 332 36.45 -54.10 -33.75
CA PRO A 332 36.45 -55.29 -32.90
C PRO A 332 37.69 -56.17 -33.16
N PRO A 333 38.32 -56.76 -32.13
CA PRO A 333 39.58 -57.50 -32.24
C PRO A 333 39.41 -58.93 -32.79
N LEU A 334 38.74 -59.10 -33.93
CA LEU A 334 38.48 -60.42 -34.53
C LEU A 334 39.66 -60.98 -35.37
N LYS A 335 40.73 -60.20 -35.60
CA LYS A 335 41.73 -60.46 -36.65
C LYS A 335 43.01 -61.22 -36.21
N SER A 336 43.21 -61.55 -34.93
CA SER A 336 44.49 -62.11 -34.41
C SER A 336 44.60 -63.66 -34.41
N ARG A 337 43.77 -64.37 -35.18
CA ARG A 337 43.55 -65.82 -34.99
C ARG A 337 44.55 -66.80 -35.62
N ARG A 338 45.55 -66.37 -36.41
CA ARG A 338 46.40 -67.34 -37.14
C ARG A 338 47.29 -68.20 -36.23
N GLN A 339 47.81 -67.66 -35.13
CA GLN A 339 48.68 -68.40 -34.21
C GLN A 339 47.90 -69.25 -33.20
N GLU A 340 46.75 -68.77 -32.72
CA GLU A 340 45.89 -69.48 -31.77
C GLU A 340 45.17 -70.68 -32.42
N THR A 341 44.75 -70.54 -33.69
CA THR A 341 44.15 -71.65 -34.46
C THR A 341 45.16 -72.78 -34.66
N TRP A 342 46.43 -72.46 -34.90
CA TRP A 342 47.48 -73.46 -35.07
C TRP A 342 47.76 -74.24 -33.77
N LEU A 343 47.81 -73.54 -32.63
CA LEU A 343 47.92 -74.18 -31.31
C LEU A 343 46.72 -75.08 -30.98
N MET A 344 45.49 -74.65 -31.32
CA MET A 344 44.28 -75.46 -31.15
C MET A 344 44.24 -76.69 -32.07
N ILE A 345 44.77 -76.59 -33.30
CA ILE A 345 44.90 -77.73 -34.20
C ILE A 345 45.88 -78.76 -33.62
N VAL A 346 47.05 -78.32 -33.14
CA VAL A 346 48.06 -79.21 -32.52
C VAL A 346 47.50 -79.90 -31.27
N LEU A 347 46.79 -79.17 -30.40
CA LEU A 347 46.16 -79.72 -29.20
C LEU A 347 44.99 -80.66 -29.53
N GLY A 348 44.16 -80.31 -30.52
CA GLY A 348 43.03 -81.11 -30.99
C GLY A 348 43.46 -82.42 -31.66
N VAL A 349 44.59 -82.41 -32.37
CA VAL A 349 45.24 -83.62 -32.89
C VAL A 349 45.69 -84.52 -31.75
N GLY A 350 46.31 -83.98 -30.69
CA GLY A 350 46.72 -84.76 -29.51
C GLY A 350 45.55 -85.37 -28.72
N PHE A 351 44.46 -84.62 -28.53
CA PHE A 351 43.26 -85.11 -27.85
C PHE A 351 42.47 -86.13 -28.69
N GLY A 352 42.32 -85.90 -30.00
CA GLY A 352 41.68 -86.84 -30.93
C GLY A 352 42.43 -88.17 -31.02
N LEU A 353 43.77 -88.12 -30.96
CA LEU A 353 44.60 -89.31 -30.87
C LEU A 353 44.37 -90.09 -29.56
N GLY A 354 44.26 -89.39 -28.42
CA GLY A 354 44.00 -90.00 -27.11
C GLY A 354 42.62 -90.67 -27.00
N VAL A 355 41.57 -90.02 -27.53
CA VAL A 355 40.20 -90.57 -27.56
C VAL A 355 40.10 -91.76 -28.53
N ALA A 356 40.74 -91.68 -29.69
CA ALA A 356 40.82 -92.82 -30.61
C ALA A 356 41.48 -94.03 -29.94
N LEU A 357 42.54 -93.83 -29.14
CA LEU A 357 43.22 -94.91 -28.42
C LEU A 357 42.37 -95.50 -27.27
N THR A 358 41.61 -94.70 -26.53
CA THR A 358 40.74 -95.19 -25.45
C THR A 358 39.49 -95.90 -25.99
N LEU A 359 38.86 -95.36 -27.03
CA LEU A 359 37.71 -95.98 -27.69
C LEU A 359 38.13 -97.23 -28.49
N SER A 360 39.33 -97.24 -29.09
CA SER A 360 39.94 -98.43 -29.69
C SER A 360 40.18 -99.53 -28.65
N ARG A 361 40.48 -99.19 -27.39
CA ARG A 361 40.63 -100.16 -26.30
C ARG A 361 39.29 -100.73 -25.80
N LEU A 362 38.27 -99.88 -25.68
CA LEU A 362 36.91 -100.29 -25.31
C LEU A 362 36.26 -101.19 -26.39
N MET A 363 36.48 -100.87 -27.66
CA MET A 363 36.06 -101.72 -28.78
C MET A 363 36.91 -102.99 -28.93
N SER A 364 38.17 -103.00 -28.47
CA SER A 364 39.01 -104.22 -28.45
C SER A 364 38.37 -105.33 -27.59
N GLY A 365 37.62 -104.96 -26.55
CA GLY A 365 36.83 -105.90 -25.74
C GLY A 365 35.58 -106.48 -26.43
N LEU A 366 34.98 -105.76 -27.39
CA LEU A 366 33.80 -106.20 -28.15
C LEU A 366 34.14 -106.86 -29.50
N THR A 367 35.30 -106.54 -30.09
CA THR A 367 35.70 -106.99 -31.44
C THR A 367 36.29 -108.40 -31.51
N SER A 368 36.58 -109.03 -30.36
CA SER A 368 37.09 -110.42 -30.31
C SER A 368 36.11 -111.48 -30.88
N ARG A 369 34.87 -111.11 -31.27
CA ARG A 369 33.87 -112.00 -31.90
C ARG A 369 33.38 -111.57 -33.29
N LEU A 370 33.99 -110.58 -33.94
CA LEU A 370 33.52 -110.02 -35.23
C LEU A 370 34.56 -110.18 -36.36
N ASN A 371 34.06 -110.31 -37.60
CA ASN A 371 34.85 -110.47 -38.83
C ASN A 371 35.88 -109.32 -39.01
N PRO A 372 37.13 -109.56 -39.44
CA PRO A 372 38.20 -108.55 -39.45
C PRO A 372 37.89 -107.32 -40.33
N ALA A 373 37.06 -107.46 -41.36
CA ALA A 373 36.62 -106.33 -42.19
C ALA A 373 35.69 -105.34 -41.43
N LEU A 374 34.83 -105.83 -40.53
CA LEU A 374 33.95 -104.98 -39.71
C LEU A 374 34.73 -104.22 -38.63
N ALA A 375 35.81 -104.81 -38.11
CA ALA A 375 36.67 -104.16 -37.12
C ALA A 375 37.39 -102.92 -37.69
N VAL A 376 37.88 -103.00 -38.93
CA VAL A 376 38.53 -101.87 -39.62
C VAL A 376 37.53 -100.74 -39.90
N ALA A 377 36.32 -101.07 -40.36
CA ALA A 377 35.27 -100.08 -40.61
C ALA A 377 34.83 -99.37 -39.31
N ALA A 378 34.68 -100.10 -38.20
CA ALA A 378 34.35 -99.54 -36.89
C ALA A 378 35.47 -98.62 -36.35
N ALA A 379 36.74 -98.98 -36.58
CA ALA A 379 37.88 -98.14 -36.21
C ALA A 379 37.91 -96.83 -37.02
N LEU A 380 37.68 -96.88 -38.34
CA LEU A 380 37.62 -95.69 -39.19
C LEU A 380 36.43 -94.78 -38.82
N ALA A 381 35.26 -95.37 -38.53
CA ALA A 381 34.09 -94.61 -38.08
C ALA A 381 34.36 -93.91 -36.73
N CYS A 382 35.03 -94.58 -35.80
CA CYS A 382 35.44 -94.02 -34.51
C CYS A 382 36.40 -92.82 -34.67
N VAL A 383 37.39 -92.92 -35.56
CA VAL A 383 38.31 -91.81 -35.88
C VAL A 383 37.55 -90.64 -36.50
N ALA A 384 36.67 -90.91 -37.47
CA ALA A 384 35.86 -89.88 -38.11
C ALA A 384 34.95 -89.15 -37.11
N ILE A 385 34.29 -89.88 -36.20
CA ILE A 385 33.46 -89.32 -35.13
C ILE A 385 34.31 -88.49 -34.16
N SER A 386 35.51 -88.95 -33.80
CA SER A 386 36.41 -88.22 -32.91
C SER A 386 36.92 -86.92 -33.54
N VAL A 387 37.24 -86.93 -34.84
CA VAL A 387 37.62 -85.73 -35.60
C VAL A 387 36.44 -84.77 -35.76
N ALA A 388 35.24 -85.29 -36.02
CA ALA A 388 34.03 -84.49 -36.10
C ALA A 388 33.70 -83.82 -34.75
N LEU A 389 33.82 -84.56 -33.64
CA LEU A 389 33.62 -84.03 -32.28
C LEU A 389 34.68 -82.98 -31.90
N THR A 390 35.96 -83.20 -32.22
CA THR A 390 37.00 -82.19 -31.95
C THR A 390 36.81 -80.94 -32.80
N PHE A 391 36.50 -81.10 -34.09
CA PHE A 391 36.15 -80.00 -34.96
C PHE A 391 34.93 -79.23 -34.46
N MET A 392 33.89 -79.95 -34.01
CA MET A 392 32.68 -79.37 -33.43
C MET A 392 32.99 -78.58 -32.16
N VAL A 393 33.76 -79.13 -31.22
CA VAL A 393 34.14 -78.46 -29.97
C VAL A 393 35.01 -77.23 -30.24
N ILE A 394 35.99 -77.32 -31.13
CA ILE A 394 36.83 -76.19 -31.54
C ILE A 394 35.97 -75.11 -32.18
N ASN A 395 35.03 -75.48 -33.07
CA ASN A 395 34.15 -74.53 -33.74
C ASN A 395 33.17 -73.86 -32.75
N ILE A 396 32.57 -74.61 -31.82
CA ILE A 396 31.70 -74.07 -30.76
C ILE A 396 32.49 -73.15 -29.83
N ARG A 397 33.68 -73.54 -29.38
CA ARG A 397 34.51 -72.70 -28.49
C ARG A 397 35.00 -71.44 -29.20
N ALA A 398 35.39 -71.55 -30.47
CA ALA A 398 35.77 -70.41 -31.29
C ALA A 398 34.60 -69.44 -31.53
N LEU A 399 33.38 -69.97 -31.72
CA LEU A 399 32.14 -69.20 -31.84
C LEU A 399 31.80 -68.49 -30.51
N LEU A 400 31.85 -69.19 -29.38
CA LEU A 400 31.59 -68.62 -28.06
C LEU A 400 32.62 -67.55 -27.69
N HIS A 401 33.90 -67.74 -28.05
CA HIS A 401 34.94 -66.74 -27.85
C HIS A 401 34.73 -65.51 -28.74
N ASP A 402 34.35 -65.69 -30.02
CA ASP A 402 34.00 -64.56 -30.90
C ASP A 402 32.82 -63.77 -30.33
N ARG A 403 31.78 -64.45 -29.85
CA ARG A 403 30.64 -63.80 -29.19
C ARG A 403 31.04 -63.05 -27.92
N ALA A 404 31.92 -63.62 -27.10
CA ALA A 404 32.43 -62.95 -25.89
C ALA A 404 33.27 -61.69 -26.22
N LEU A 405 34.05 -61.72 -27.30
CA LEU A 405 34.78 -60.53 -27.78
C LEU A 405 33.84 -59.44 -28.30
N LEU A 406 32.80 -59.84 -29.04
CA LEU A 406 31.77 -58.91 -29.53
C LEU A 406 30.94 -58.32 -28.39
N ASP A 407 30.60 -59.11 -27.37
CA ASP A 407 29.89 -58.65 -26.16
C ASP A 407 30.73 -57.64 -25.37
N ARG A 408 32.03 -57.93 -25.17
CA ARG A 408 32.96 -56.99 -24.54
C ARG A 408 33.09 -55.70 -25.35
N TRP A 409 33.28 -55.82 -26.66
CA TRP A 409 33.40 -54.66 -27.55
C TRP A 409 32.11 -53.83 -27.59
N ALA A 410 30.94 -54.47 -27.61
CA ALA A 410 29.64 -53.79 -27.48
C ALA A 410 29.56 -53.01 -26.14
N GLY A 411 30.15 -53.54 -25.07
CA GLY A 411 30.30 -52.83 -23.82
C GLY A 411 31.18 -51.58 -23.90
N ASP A 412 32.35 -51.68 -24.54
CA ASP A 412 33.28 -50.55 -24.71
C ASP A 412 32.65 -49.46 -25.61
N VAL A 413 32.00 -49.86 -26.70
CA VAL A 413 31.26 -49.00 -27.62
C VAL A 413 30.14 -48.23 -26.91
N THR A 414 29.32 -48.94 -26.13
CA THR A 414 28.18 -48.34 -25.42
C THR A 414 28.62 -47.40 -24.29
N SER A 415 29.77 -47.65 -23.68
CA SER A 415 30.38 -46.71 -22.74
C SER A 415 30.82 -45.40 -23.41
N SER A 416 31.37 -45.50 -24.63
CA SER A 416 31.75 -44.33 -25.44
C SER A 416 30.51 -43.55 -25.89
N LEU A 417 29.44 -44.25 -26.31
CA LEU A 417 28.13 -43.66 -26.61
C LEU A 417 27.57 -42.91 -25.39
N GLN A 418 27.58 -43.52 -24.21
CA GLN A 418 27.08 -42.88 -23.00
C GLN A 418 27.79 -41.56 -22.73
N SER A 419 29.13 -41.53 -22.85
CA SER A 419 29.91 -40.30 -22.67
C SER A 419 29.49 -39.21 -23.67
N VAL A 420 29.37 -39.56 -24.96
CA VAL A 420 28.99 -38.61 -26.02
C VAL A 420 27.59 -38.06 -25.82
N VAL A 421 26.63 -38.92 -25.45
CA VAL A 421 25.24 -38.53 -25.24
C VAL A 421 25.09 -37.67 -23.97
N GLU A 422 25.80 -38.02 -22.88
CA GLU A 422 25.80 -37.20 -21.66
C GLU A 422 26.39 -35.80 -21.91
N GLU A 423 27.46 -35.70 -22.72
CA GLU A 423 28.05 -34.42 -23.14
C GLU A 423 27.09 -33.60 -24.01
N LEU A 424 26.41 -34.25 -24.97
CA LEU A 424 25.41 -33.61 -25.83
C LEU A 424 24.28 -33.01 -24.99
N VAL A 425 23.68 -33.81 -24.09
CA VAL A 425 22.59 -33.37 -23.22
C VAL A 425 23.04 -32.22 -22.33
N ALA A 426 24.22 -32.32 -21.70
CA ALA A 426 24.74 -31.27 -20.83
C ALA A 426 24.94 -29.94 -21.58
N THR A 427 25.51 -30.01 -22.79
CA THR A 427 25.77 -28.83 -23.62
C THR A 427 24.46 -28.19 -24.10
N ARG A 428 23.51 -29.01 -24.57
CA ARG A 428 22.19 -28.52 -25.00
C ARG A 428 21.40 -27.87 -23.88
N VAL A 429 21.37 -28.49 -22.70
CA VAL A 429 20.70 -27.91 -21.52
C VAL A 429 21.33 -26.58 -21.11
N LEU A 430 22.66 -26.46 -21.15
CA LEU A 430 23.36 -25.21 -20.81
C LEU A 430 23.03 -24.08 -21.81
N VAL A 431 22.99 -24.40 -23.10
CA VAL A 431 22.57 -23.43 -24.13
C VAL A 431 21.12 -23.00 -23.89
N ALA A 432 20.22 -23.95 -23.62
CA ALA A 432 18.82 -23.66 -23.31
C ALA A 432 18.66 -22.76 -22.09
N GLU A 433 19.37 -23.05 -20.99
CA GLU A 433 19.38 -22.23 -19.77
C GLU A 433 19.81 -20.80 -20.08
N SER A 434 20.83 -20.61 -20.91
CA SER A 434 21.30 -19.28 -21.29
C SER A 434 20.28 -18.49 -22.13
N VAL A 435 19.59 -19.15 -23.06
CA VAL A 435 18.56 -18.54 -23.92
C VAL A 435 17.33 -18.18 -23.08
N LEU A 436 16.85 -19.11 -22.27
CA LEU A 436 15.70 -18.91 -21.38
C LEU A 436 15.96 -17.79 -20.36
N SER A 437 17.16 -17.75 -19.77
CA SER A 437 17.53 -16.69 -18.83
C SER A 437 17.56 -15.30 -19.49
N LYS A 438 18.06 -15.21 -20.73
CA LYS A 438 18.06 -13.94 -21.50
C LYS A 438 16.65 -13.48 -21.83
N ALA A 439 15.81 -14.40 -22.30
CA ALA A 439 14.44 -14.07 -22.67
C ALA A 439 13.60 -13.67 -21.43
N LEU A 440 13.81 -14.33 -20.28
CA LEU A 440 13.20 -13.93 -19.01
C LEU A 440 13.64 -12.52 -18.58
N LEU A 441 14.93 -12.18 -18.71
CA LEU A 441 15.43 -10.84 -18.38
C LEU A 441 14.80 -9.75 -19.26
N ALA A 442 14.66 -10.00 -20.56
CA ALA A 442 14.04 -9.06 -21.50
C ALA A 442 12.54 -8.83 -21.17
N GLN A 443 11.82 -9.91 -20.84
CA GLN A 443 10.43 -9.80 -20.38
C GLN A 443 10.34 -9.04 -19.05
N ASP A 444 11.26 -9.32 -18.12
CA ASP A 444 11.28 -8.66 -16.82
C ASP A 444 11.54 -7.15 -16.92
N GLU A 445 12.39 -6.73 -17.87
CA GLU A 445 12.67 -5.33 -18.16
C GLU A 445 11.44 -4.61 -18.72
N ALA A 446 10.73 -5.22 -19.67
CA ALA A 446 9.50 -4.67 -20.24
C ALA A 446 8.40 -4.48 -19.18
N GLU A 447 8.17 -5.49 -18.34
CA GLU A 447 7.20 -5.41 -17.24
C GLU A 447 7.64 -4.41 -16.16
N ASN A 448 8.94 -4.34 -15.86
CA ASN A 448 9.47 -3.35 -14.91
C ASN A 448 9.29 -1.92 -15.44
N ALA A 449 9.46 -1.69 -16.74
CA ALA A 449 9.20 -0.39 -17.35
C ALA A 449 7.72 0.00 -17.23
N GLN A 450 6.80 -0.94 -17.43
CA GLN A 450 5.36 -0.72 -17.26
C GLN A 450 4.99 -0.37 -15.81
N VAL A 451 5.47 -1.13 -14.83
CA VAL A 451 5.24 -0.84 -13.41
C VAL A 451 5.86 0.48 -13.02
N SER A 452 7.08 0.78 -13.51
CA SER A 452 7.76 2.05 -13.26
C SER A 452 6.98 3.25 -13.82
N ALA A 453 6.38 3.10 -15.01
CA ALA A 453 5.51 4.13 -15.57
C ALA A 453 4.26 4.37 -14.70
N SER A 454 3.61 3.30 -14.22
CA SER A 454 2.47 3.40 -13.30
C SER A 454 2.85 4.06 -11.97
N VAL A 455 3.99 3.69 -11.39
CA VAL A 455 4.51 4.32 -10.17
C VAL A 455 4.85 5.79 -10.41
N GLY A 456 5.34 6.16 -11.60
CA GLY A 456 5.58 7.54 -11.98
C GLY A 456 4.32 8.42 -11.97
N VAL A 457 3.15 7.85 -12.29
CA VAL A 457 1.85 8.53 -12.15
C VAL A 457 1.53 8.78 -10.68
N ILE A 458 1.66 7.76 -9.83
CA ILE A 458 1.44 7.87 -8.38
C ILE A 458 2.39 8.91 -7.75
N ASP A 459 3.67 8.87 -8.11
CA ASP A 459 4.68 9.81 -7.61
C ASP A 459 4.38 11.25 -8.06
N THR A 460 3.73 11.43 -9.22
CA THR A 460 3.27 12.74 -9.68
C THR A 460 2.13 13.28 -8.83
N GLU A 461 1.11 12.46 -8.58
CA GLU A 461 -0.03 12.83 -7.71
C GLU A 461 0.44 13.12 -6.27
N LEU A 462 1.37 12.33 -5.74
CA LEU A 462 2.00 12.57 -4.43
C LEU A 462 2.71 13.92 -4.36
N ARG A 463 3.44 14.30 -5.42
CA ARG A 463 4.09 15.62 -5.50
C ARG A 463 3.08 16.76 -5.57
N GLU A 464 1.98 16.59 -6.29
CA GLU A 464 0.91 17.59 -6.36
C GLU A 464 0.26 17.81 -4.98
N HIS A 465 -0.03 16.74 -4.25
CA HIS A 465 -0.53 16.84 -2.88
C HIS A 465 0.47 17.48 -1.92
N ALA A 466 1.77 17.20 -2.07
CA ALA A 466 2.82 17.84 -1.28
C ALA A 466 2.90 19.35 -1.55
N LEU A 467 2.83 19.76 -2.83
CA LEU A 467 2.80 21.17 -3.21
C LEU A 467 1.54 21.88 -2.68
N ALA A 468 0.38 21.22 -2.73
CA ALA A 468 -0.86 21.77 -2.18
C ALA A 468 -0.79 21.95 -0.66
N ALA A 469 -0.21 20.99 0.06
CA ALA A 469 0.01 21.10 1.51
C ALA A 469 0.99 22.23 1.86
N ALA A 470 2.10 22.35 1.12
CA ALA A 470 3.06 23.43 1.32
C ALA A 470 2.44 24.81 1.05
N ARG A 471 1.59 24.94 0.03
CA ARG A 471 0.84 26.18 -0.24
C ARG A 471 -0.14 26.54 0.88
N ALA A 472 -0.87 25.56 1.41
CA ALA A 472 -1.80 25.77 2.51
C ALA A 472 -1.05 26.21 3.79
N ALA A 473 0.08 25.57 4.10
CA ALA A 473 0.94 25.96 5.22
C ALA A 473 1.49 27.39 5.04
N ALA A 474 2.00 27.71 3.85
CA ALA A 474 2.51 29.05 3.57
C ALA A 474 1.43 30.15 3.62
N ALA A 475 0.19 29.84 3.24
CA ALA A 475 -0.94 30.76 3.37
C ALA A 475 -1.28 31.00 4.85
N ARG A 476 -1.37 29.93 5.65
CA ARG A 476 -1.56 30.03 7.10
C ARG A 476 -0.47 30.85 7.76
N ASP A 477 0.81 30.60 7.46
CA ASP A 477 1.93 31.30 8.06
C ASP A 477 1.94 32.80 7.70
N ARG A 478 1.44 33.16 6.50
CA ARG A 478 1.32 34.56 6.08
C ARG A 478 0.15 35.28 6.75
N ASP A 479 -1.02 34.66 6.82
CA ASP A 479 -2.28 35.36 7.10
C ASP A 479 -2.77 35.16 8.56
N MET A 480 -2.41 34.03 9.20
CA MET A 480 -2.81 33.73 10.58
C MET A 480 -2.32 34.74 11.63
N PRO A 481 -1.11 35.34 11.54
CA PRO A 481 -0.67 36.33 12.51
C PRO A 481 -1.60 37.55 12.59
N ALA A 482 -2.08 38.05 11.45
CA ALA A 482 -3.02 39.17 11.40
C ALA A 482 -4.37 38.81 12.02
N VAL A 483 -4.90 37.61 11.73
CA VAL A 483 -6.13 37.10 12.35
C VAL A 483 -5.98 36.95 13.86
N THR A 484 -4.83 36.47 14.32
CA THR A 484 -4.55 36.25 15.76
C THR A 484 -4.42 37.58 16.50
N ALA A 485 -3.73 38.56 15.92
CA ALA A 485 -3.58 39.91 16.48
C ALA A 485 -4.94 40.62 16.57
N ALA A 486 -5.73 40.58 15.50
CA ALA A 486 -7.09 41.13 15.49
C ALA A 486 -8.00 40.43 16.52
N LEU A 487 -7.93 39.11 16.64
CA LEU A 487 -8.73 38.35 17.61
C LEU A 487 -8.33 38.71 19.05
N ALA A 488 -7.04 38.92 19.32
CA ALA A 488 -6.56 39.37 20.62
C ALA A 488 -7.06 40.79 20.95
N ALA A 489 -7.01 41.73 19.99
CA ALA A 489 -7.53 43.09 20.17
C ALA A 489 -9.04 43.11 20.44
N VAL A 490 -9.82 42.33 19.68
CA VAL A 490 -11.28 42.22 19.88
C VAL A 490 -11.60 41.62 21.25
N ARG A 491 -10.85 40.60 21.70
CA ARG A 491 -11.06 39.99 23.02
C ARG A 491 -10.72 40.94 24.16
N ALA A 492 -9.63 41.70 24.06
CA ALA A 492 -9.27 42.70 25.05
C ALA A 492 -10.39 43.74 25.22
N GLU A 493 -10.97 44.23 24.11
CA GLU A 493 -12.07 45.20 24.14
C GLU A 493 -13.41 44.60 24.62
N LEU A 494 -13.59 43.29 24.52
CA LEU A 494 -14.75 42.59 25.10
C LEU A 494 -14.56 42.28 26.60
N GLU A 495 -13.33 42.20 27.08
CA GLU A 495 -12.98 41.99 28.48
C GLU A 495 -12.87 43.29 29.28
N GLU A 496 -12.46 44.40 28.64
CA GLU A 496 -12.41 45.72 29.28
C GLU A 496 -13.83 46.28 29.52
N PRO A 497 -14.18 46.61 30.78
CA PRO A 497 -15.46 47.24 31.08
C PRO A 497 -15.49 48.65 30.50
N GLY A 498 -16.51 48.96 29.69
CA GLY A 498 -16.76 50.28 29.11
C GLY A 498 -16.67 51.39 30.16
N ASN A 499 -15.49 51.99 30.26
CA ASN A 499 -15.18 53.21 30.99
C ASN A 499 -14.20 54.02 30.13
N ARG A 500 -14.68 54.48 28.96
CA ARG A 500 -14.12 55.67 28.31
C ARG A 500 -15.19 56.76 28.32
N LYS A 501 -15.36 57.38 29.48
CA LYS A 501 -15.87 58.76 29.52
C LYS A 501 -14.66 59.69 29.38
N GLU A 502 -14.64 60.39 28.25
CA GLU A 502 -14.14 61.76 28.09
C GLU A 502 -12.83 62.10 28.83
N GLU A 503 -11.68 61.85 28.21
CA GLU A 503 -10.51 62.72 28.43
C GLU A 503 -10.75 64.02 27.66
N SER A 504 -11.63 64.86 28.20
CA SER A 504 -11.69 66.27 27.84
C SER A 504 -10.45 66.95 28.41
N HIS A 505 -9.61 67.39 27.49
CA HIS A 505 -8.62 68.44 27.59
C HIS A 505 -8.84 69.43 28.76
N CYS A 506 -7.86 69.51 29.66
CA CYS A 506 -7.55 70.71 30.42
C CYS A 506 -6.03 70.88 30.46
N ASP A 507 -5.59 72.03 29.97
CA ASP A 507 -4.21 72.49 29.92
C ASP A 507 -3.58 72.69 31.31
N ASP A 508 -2.30 72.34 31.36
CA ASP A 508 -1.15 73.04 31.97
C ASP A 508 -1.29 73.69 33.35
N VAL A 509 -0.55 73.16 34.35
CA VAL A 509 0.40 73.95 35.16
C VAL A 509 1.59 73.08 35.61
N GLY A 510 2.74 73.37 35.01
CA GLY A 510 4.14 73.32 35.49
C GLY A 510 4.55 72.68 36.83
N GLY A 511 5.75 72.07 36.80
CA GLY A 511 6.75 72.30 37.84
C GLY A 511 7.42 71.07 38.46
N ASP A 512 8.71 70.93 38.14
CA ASP A 512 9.83 70.42 38.96
C ASP A 512 10.06 68.92 39.26
N GLU A 513 11.19 68.49 38.66
CA GLU A 513 12.40 67.90 39.28
C GLU A 513 12.35 66.58 40.07
N ALA A 514 13.23 65.68 39.61
CA ALA A 514 14.08 64.74 40.36
C ALA A 514 13.35 63.65 41.19
N GLU A 515 13.63 62.36 41.07
CA GLU A 515 14.91 61.74 41.39
C GLU A 515 14.86 60.25 40.98
N LYS A 516 15.87 59.78 40.24
CA LYS A 516 16.39 58.40 40.32
C LYS A 516 17.50 58.42 41.39
N PRO A 517 18.06 57.32 41.95
CA PRO A 517 17.73 55.89 41.81
C PRO A 517 17.77 55.12 43.16
N ALA A 518 17.53 53.80 43.17
CA ALA A 518 18.49 52.81 43.69
C ALA A 518 17.95 51.37 43.67
N SER A 519 18.66 50.57 42.89
CA SER A 519 18.90 49.13 43.00
C SER A 519 19.11 48.62 44.43
N ARG A 520 18.56 47.43 44.73
CA ARG A 520 19.17 46.48 45.67
C ARG A 520 18.90 45.03 45.27
N SER A 521 20.00 44.29 45.27
CA SER A 521 20.20 42.87 45.01
C SER A 521 19.73 41.97 46.15
N ALA A 522 19.26 40.78 45.81
CA ALA A 522 19.44 39.50 46.54
C ALA A 522 19.02 38.41 45.52
N ASP A 523 19.93 37.67 44.89
CA ASP A 523 20.61 36.49 45.44
C ASP A 523 19.70 35.64 46.32
N ASP A 524 19.12 34.58 45.72
CA ASP A 524 19.17 33.24 46.29
C ASP A 524 18.71 32.21 45.23
N ASP A 525 19.65 31.36 44.85
CA ASP A 525 19.49 30.17 44.03
C ASP A 525 19.74 28.97 44.96
N PRO A 526 18.91 27.92 44.93
CA PRO A 526 19.47 26.60 45.17
C PRO A 526 19.00 25.56 44.14
N SER A 527 19.97 25.08 43.37
CA SER A 527 20.28 23.66 43.18
C SER A 527 19.12 22.66 43.26
N GLY A 528 18.67 22.23 42.07
CA GLY A 528 17.86 21.03 41.88
C GLY A 528 18.51 20.08 40.88
N SER A 529 19.30 19.14 41.41
CA SER A 529 19.82 17.97 40.70
C SER A 529 18.68 17.13 40.10
N SER A 530 18.82 16.65 38.86
CA SER A 530 18.27 15.36 38.43
C SER A 530 18.97 14.86 37.17
N GLU A 531 19.80 13.85 37.39
CA GLU A 531 20.17 12.84 36.41
C GLU A 531 18.93 12.08 35.91
N SER A 532 19.02 11.62 34.66
CA SER A 532 18.56 10.34 34.11
C SER A 532 17.84 10.54 32.79
N LEU A 533 18.38 9.92 31.75
CA LEU A 533 17.61 9.06 30.86
C LEU A 533 18.58 8.23 30.00
N LEU A 534 18.30 6.93 30.01
CA LEU A 534 18.81 5.87 29.14
C LEU A 534 18.45 6.12 27.68
#